data_AF-A0A1J1IV91-F1
#
_entry.id   AF-A0A1J1IV91-F1
#
_cell.length_a   1.000
_cell.length_b   1.000
_cell.length_c   1.000
_cell.angle_alpha   90.00
_cell.angle_beta   90.00
_cell.angle_gamma   90.00
#
_symmetry.space_group_name_H-M   'P 1'
#
loop_
_entity.id
_entity.type
_entity.pdbx_description
1 polymer ?
#
loop_
_entity_poly.entity_id
_entity_poly.type
_entity_poly.pdbx_seq_one_letter_code
_entity_poly.pdbx_strand_id
1 'polypeptide(L)'
;LIEVFSDNRVKDLFLVQSPFPVIGILATYLYFVNGRGQKWMKNRKAFELNSIINLYNASQVVINLYIGLRALYTITQIEGFNVLCIPPPFNDYTEHQLILLKLSHLYYLLKVLDLLDTVSLTPSCTL
;
A
#
# COMPACT_ATOMS: atom_id res chain seq x y z
N LEU A 1 1.16 9.43 -22.42
CA LEU A 1 1.92 10.08 -21.32
C LEU A 1 2.39 9.08 -20.26
N ILE A 2 1.53 8.18 -19.75
CA ILE A 2 1.94 7.13 -18.78
C ILE A 2 2.79 6.01 -19.42
N GLU A 3 2.54 5.63 -20.67
CA GLU A 3 3.31 4.55 -21.33
C GLU A 3 4.75 4.92 -21.70
N VAL A 4 5.06 6.21 -21.91
CA VAL A 4 6.37 6.65 -22.44
C VAL A 4 7.49 6.51 -21.40
N PHE A 5 7.15 6.45 -20.10
CA PHE A 5 8.05 6.19 -18.98
C PHE A 5 7.71 4.88 -18.24
N SER A 6 7.03 3.94 -18.92
CA SER A 6 6.62 2.68 -18.31
C SER A 6 7.81 1.76 -18.15
N ASP A 7 8.18 1.49 -16.89
CA ASP A 7 9.19 0.51 -16.56
C ASP A 7 8.69 -0.90 -16.95
N ASN A 8 9.41 -1.55 -17.86
CA ASN A 8 9.03 -2.89 -18.35
C ASN A 8 8.93 -3.93 -17.23
N ARG A 9 9.67 -3.73 -16.12
CA ARG A 9 9.72 -4.64 -14.97
C ARG A 9 8.42 -4.67 -14.19
N VAL A 10 7.57 -3.65 -14.32
CA VAL A 10 6.32 -3.53 -13.55
C VAL A 10 5.07 -3.98 -14.31
N LYS A 11 5.21 -4.36 -15.59
CA LYS A 11 4.08 -4.65 -16.47
C LYS A 11 3.20 -5.80 -15.99
N ASP A 12 3.78 -6.82 -15.36
CA ASP A 12 3.03 -7.97 -14.87
C ASP A 12 2.62 -7.85 -13.39
N LEU A 13 2.92 -6.71 -12.75
CA LEU A 13 2.61 -6.50 -11.34
C LEU A 13 1.14 -6.15 -11.13
N PHE A 14 0.53 -6.84 -10.18
CA PHE A 14 -0.87 -6.64 -9.78
C PHE A 14 -1.13 -5.18 -9.37
N LEU A 15 -2.20 -4.58 -9.91
CA LEU A 15 -2.66 -3.19 -9.66
C LEU A 15 -1.73 -2.05 -10.14
N VAL A 16 -0.60 -2.34 -10.80
CA VAL A 16 0.35 -1.30 -11.25
C VAL A 16 0.19 -0.94 -12.74
N GLN A 17 -0.44 -1.80 -13.54
CA GLN A 17 -0.60 -1.62 -14.99
C GLN A 17 -1.36 -0.36 -15.39
N SER A 18 -2.29 0.08 -14.54
CA SER A 18 -3.15 1.22 -14.82
C SER A 18 -3.50 1.92 -13.50
N PRO A 19 -3.69 3.25 -13.50
CA PRO A 19 -4.21 3.96 -12.33
C PRO A 19 -5.70 3.69 -12.08
N PHE A 20 -6.46 3.24 -13.09
CA PHE A 20 -7.91 3.11 -12.98
C PHE A 20 -8.39 2.09 -11.92
N PRO A 21 -7.78 0.90 -11.76
CA PRO A 21 -8.13 -0.03 -10.69
C PRO A 21 -8.02 0.60 -9.29
N VAL A 22 -6.95 1.35 -9.04
CA VAL A 22 -6.73 2.02 -7.74
C VAL A 22 -7.76 3.12 -7.51
N ILE A 23 -8.02 3.94 -8.53
CA ILE A 23 -9.06 4.97 -8.48
C ILE A 23 -10.42 4.34 -8.20
N GLY A 24 -10.73 3.20 -8.82
CA GLY A 24 -11.96 2.45 -8.57
C GLY A 24 -12.08 1.94 -7.13
N ILE A 25 -10.99 1.39 -6.58
CA ILE A 25 -10.91 0.96 -5.17
C ILE A 25 -11.16 2.15 -4.24
N LEU A 26 -10.45 3.27 -4.46
CA LEU A 26 -10.59 4.48 -3.65
C LEU A 26 -11.99 5.08 -3.74
N ALA A 27 -12.56 5.19 -4.94
CA ALA A 27 -13.91 5.71 -5.14
C ALA A 27 -14.96 4.83 -4.45
N THR A 28 -14.83 3.50 -4.57
CA THR A 28 -15.70 2.54 -3.90
C THR A 28 -15.57 2.66 -2.39
N TYR A 29 -14.35 2.70 -1.87
CA TYR A 29 -14.07 2.88 -0.45
C TYR A 29 -14.68 4.18 0.10
N LEU A 30 -14.46 5.33 -0.56
CA LEU A 30 -15.04 6.62 -0.15
C LEU A 30 -16.56 6.62 -0.21
N TYR A 31 -17.15 5.99 -1.24
CA TYR A 31 -18.60 5.83 -1.35
C TYR A 31 -19.19 5.03 -0.18
N PHE A 32 -18.53 3.94 0.22
CA PHE A 32 -18.95 3.13 1.37
C PHE A 32 -18.79 3.88 2.69
N VAL A 33 -17.63 4.49 2.95
CA VAL A 33 -17.36 5.18 4.22
C VAL A 33 -18.23 6.42 4.40
N ASN A 34 -18.37 7.27 3.38
CA ASN A 34 -19.09 8.55 3.51
C ASN A 34 -20.61 8.42 3.29
N GLY A 35 -21.08 7.35 2.65
CA GLY A 35 -22.47 7.22 2.23
C GLY A 35 -23.23 6.12 2.97
N ARG A 36 -23.02 4.88 2.52
CA ARG A 36 -23.83 3.74 2.96
C ARG A 36 -23.41 3.16 4.30
N GLY A 37 -22.12 3.18 4.61
CA GLY A 37 -21.56 2.70 5.88
C GLY A 37 -22.20 3.42 7.06
N GLN A 38 -22.12 4.75 7.09
CA GLN A 38 -22.73 5.57 8.15
C GLN A 38 -24.24 5.32 8.32
N LYS A 39 -25.00 5.22 7.22
CA LYS A 39 -26.44 4.92 7.28
C LYS A 39 -26.74 3.53 7.82
N TRP A 40 -25.91 2.54 7.51
CA TRP A 40 -26.07 1.16 8.01
C TRP A 40 -25.72 1.03 9.49
N MET A 41 -24.77 1.82 9.98
CA MET A 41 -24.34 1.81 11.39
C MET A 41 -25.19 2.69 12.30
N LYS A 42 -25.99 3.61 11.75
CA LYS A 42 -26.89 4.49 12.53
C LYS A 42 -27.83 3.72 13.46
N ASN A 43 -28.25 2.52 13.08
CA ASN A 43 -29.20 1.70 13.84
C ASN A 43 -28.56 0.42 14.43
N ARG A 44 -27.22 0.32 14.48
CA ARG A 44 -26.50 -0.87 14.97
C ARG A 44 -25.46 -0.47 16.01
N LYS A 45 -25.31 -1.30 17.05
CA LYS A 45 -24.27 -1.15 18.05
C LYS A 45 -22.89 -1.37 17.39
N ALA A 46 -21.88 -0.61 17.80
CA ALA A 46 -20.52 -0.76 17.28
C ALA A 46 -20.05 -2.21 17.45
N PHE A 47 -19.45 -2.76 16.39
CA PHE A 47 -18.87 -4.10 16.45
C PHE A 47 -17.61 -4.08 17.33
N GLU A 48 -17.51 -5.00 18.28
CA GLU A 48 -16.33 -5.21 19.13
C GLU A 48 -15.21 -5.91 18.31
N LEU A 49 -14.70 -5.25 17.27
CA LEU A 49 -13.62 -5.77 16.41
C LEU A 49 -12.23 -5.39 16.93
N ASN A 50 -12.14 -4.82 18.13
CA ASN A 50 -10.92 -4.26 18.71
C ASN A 50 -9.73 -5.22 18.67
N SER A 51 -9.95 -6.51 18.95
CA SER A 51 -8.87 -7.52 18.92
C SER A 51 -8.36 -7.81 17.50
N ILE A 52 -9.26 -7.83 16.52
CA ILE A 52 -8.92 -8.08 15.11
C ILE A 52 -8.18 -6.88 14.53
N ILE A 53 -8.67 -5.67 14.80
CA ILE A 53 -8.04 -4.41 14.39
C ILE A 53 -6.64 -4.28 15.01
N ASN A 54 -6.51 -4.61 16.30
CA ASN A 54 -5.21 -4.53 16.97
C ASN A 54 -4.20 -5.54 16.40
N LEU A 55 -4.64 -6.79 16.14
CA LEU A 55 -3.79 -7.80 15.50
C LEU A 55 -3.38 -7.37 14.08
N TYR A 56 -4.32 -6.81 13.33
CA TYR A 56 -4.08 -6.30 11.99
C TYR A 56 -3.04 -5.16 12.01
N ASN A 57 -3.26 -4.12 12.80
CA ASN A 57 -2.32 -3.00 12.94
C ASN A 57 -0.94 -3.48 13.39
N ALA A 58 -0.86 -4.41 14.35
CA ALA A 58 0.40 -4.99 14.79
C ALA A 58 1.11 -5.74 13.66
N SER A 59 0.37 -6.54 12.87
CA SER A 59 0.92 -7.25 11.71
C SER A 59 1.50 -6.28 10.67
N GLN A 60 0.79 -5.17 10.41
CA GLN A 60 1.25 -4.15 9.48
C GLN A 60 2.52 -3.46 9.95
N VAL A 61 2.64 -3.15 11.24
CA VAL A 61 3.87 -2.58 11.80
C VAL A 61 5.05 -3.54 11.59
N VAL A 62 4.87 -4.83 11.86
CA VAL A 62 5.92 -5.84 11.66
C VAL A 62 6.32 -5.95 10.18
N ILE A 63 5.35 -6.01 9.27
CA ILE A 63 5.63 -6.15 7.84
C ILE A 63 6.30 -4.87 7.29
N ASN A 64 5.83 -3.68 7.67
CA ASN A 64 6.44 -2.42 7.26
C ASN A 64 7.88 -2.28 7.80
N LEU A 65 8.11 -2.71 9.04
CA LEU A 65 9.46 -2.74 9.61
C LEU A 65 10.37 -3.70 8.84
N TYR A 66 9.89 -4.90 8.52
CA TYR A 66 10.63 -5.87 7.71
C TYR A 66 11.00 -5.30 6.33
N ILE A 67 10.03 -4.69 5.63
CA ILE A 67 10.26 -4.07 4.33
C ILE A 67 11.31 -2.96 4.44
N GLY A 68 11.18 -2.07 5.42
CA GLY A 68 12.11 -0.96 5.62
C GLY A 68 13.54 -1.44 5.88
N LEU A 69 13.72 -2.40 6.79
CA LEU A 69 15.03 -2.98 7.10
C LEU A 69 15.64 -3.71 5.89
N ARG A 70 14.84 -4.51 5.18
CA ARG A 70 15.31 -5.24 4.01
C ARG A 70 15.66 -4.31 2.86
N ALA A 71 14.86 -3.27 2.63
CA ALA A 71 15.13 -2.27 1.60
C ALA A 71 16.41 -1.50 1.92
N LEU A 72 16.58 -1.04 3.17
CA LEU A 72 17.78 -0.34 3.61
C LEU A 72 19.04 -1.20 3.42
N TYR A 73 19.00 -2.45 3.87
CA TYR A 73 20.10 -3.40 3.67
C TYR A 73 20.40 -3.60 2.18
N THR A 74 19.37 -3.74 1.33
CA THR A 74 19.56 -4.00 -0.10
C THR A 74 20.15 -2.78 -0.82
N ILE A 75 19.73 -1.57 -0.45
CA ILE A 75 20.22 -0.32 -1.04
C ILE A 75 21.71 -0.11 -0.76
N THR A 76 22.18 -0.44 0.45
CA THR A 76 23.61 -0.28 0.80
C THR A 76 24.53 -1.25 0.05
N GLN A 77 23.99 -2.30 -0.57
CA GLN A 77 24.74 -3.23 -1.42
C GLN A 77 24.84 -2.77 -2.88
N ILE A 78 24.16 -1.68 -3.27
CA ILE A 78 24.21 -1.16 -4.64
C ILE A 78 25.53 -0.40 -4.84
N GLU A 79 26.32 -0.82 -5.82
CA GLU A 79 27.56 -0.13 -6.19
C GLU A 79 27.25 1.32 -6.64
N GLY A 80 28.04 2.27 -6.13
CA GLY A 80 27.83 3.69 -6.44
C GLY A 80 26.60 4.32 -5.77
N PHE A 81 26.03 3.68 -4.75
CA PHE A 81 24.92 4.24 -4.00
C PHE A 81 25.27 5.62 -3.42
N ASN A 82 24.45 6.62 -3.75
CA ASN A 82 24.53 7.96 -3.21
C ASN A 82 23.16 8.38 -2.66
N VAL A 83 23.11 8.69 -1.37
CA VAL A 83 21.88 9.12 -0.67
C VAL A 83 21.26 10.41 -1.24
N LEU A 84 22.06 11.23 -1.95
CA LEU A 84 21.60 12.48 -2.54
C LEU A 84 21.05 12.31 -3.96
N CYS A 85 21.56 11.33 -4.71
CA CYS A 85 21.17 11.12 -6.10
C CYS A 85 21.24 9.64 -6.45
N ILE A 86 20.07 9.03 -6.65
CA ILE A 86 19.92 7.64 -7.08
C ILE A 86 19.36 7.70 -8.49
N PRO A 87 20.10 7.23 -9.52
CA PRO A 87 19.58 7.19 -10.87
C PRO A 87 18.37 6.24 -10.92
N PRO A 88 17.32 6.56 -11.68
CA PRO A 88 16.17 5.69 -11.81
C PRO A 88 16.62 4.36 -12.47
N PRO A 89 16.29 3.20 -11.89
CA PRO A 89 16.83 1.90 -12.33
C PRO A 89 16.10 1.36 -13.57
N PHE A 90 15.82 2.20 -14.56
CA PHE A 90 15.10 1.78 -15.77
C PHE A 90 15.90 0.68 -16.50
N ASN A 91 15.24 -0.44 -16.79
CA ASN A 91 15.86 -1.61 -17.42
C ASN A 91 17.06 -2.21 -16.66
N ASP A 92 17.21 -1.93 -15.36
CA ASP A 92 18.19 -2.59 -14.51
C ASP A 92 17.57 -3.86 -13.89
N TYR A 93 18.12 -5.02 -14.26
CA TYR A 93 17.67 -6.33 -13.82
C TYR A 93 18.63 -6.99 -12.81
N THR A 94 19.50 -6.19 -12.17
CA THR A 94 20.34 -6.68 -11.08
C THR A 94 19.49 -7.20 -9.92
N GLU A 95 20.00 -8.20 -9.21
CA GLU A 95 19.28 -8.85 -8.11
C GLU A 95 18.80 -7.83 -7.05
N HIS A 96 19.65 -6.88 -6.69
CA HIS A 96 19.31 -5.82 -5.72
C HIS A 96 18.14 -4.96 -6.18
N GLN A 97 18.10 -4.57 -7.45
CA GLN A 97 17.01 -3.75 -8.01
C GLN A 97 15.70 -4.53 -8.12
N LEU A 98 15.77 -5.82 -8.47
CA LEU A 98 14.59 -6.69 -8.51
C LEU A 98 14.04 -6.96 -7.11
N ILE A 99 14.90 -7.11 -6.09
CA ILE A 99 14.48 -7.20 -4.69
C ILE A 99 13.78 -5.90 -4.26
N LEU A 100 14.36 -4.73 -4.56
CA LEU A 100 13.75 -3.44 -4.24
C LEU A 100 12.42 -3.25 -4.95
N LEU A 101 12.30 -3.67 -6.21
CA LEU A 101 11.05 -3.63 -6.94
C LEU A 101 9.97 -4.49 -6.26
N LYS A 102 10.30 -5.72 -5.87
CA LYS A 102 9.37 -6.62 -5.16
C LYS A 102 8.95 -6.05 -3.80
N LEU A 103 9.89 -5.48 -3.04
CA LEU A 103 9.61 -4.83 -1.76
C LEU A 103 8.71 -3.61 -1.92
N SER A 104 8.97 -2.77 -2.93
CA SER A 104 8.14 -1.61 -3.27
C SER A 104 6.74 -2.03 -3.70
N HIS A 105 6.61 -3.11 -4.48
CA HIS A 105 5.30 -3.64 -4.87
C HIS A 105 4.53 -4.19 -3.66
N LEU A 106 5.20 -4.94 -2.78
CA LEU A 106 4.60 -5.42 -1.55
C LEU A 106 4.13 -4.27 -0.64
N TYR A 107 4.95 -3.23 -0.47
CA TYR A 107 4.59 -2.04 0.28
C TYR A 107 3.38 -1.31 -0.32
N TYR A 108 3.35 -1.19 -1.65
CA TYR A 108 2.21 -0.63 -2.37
C TYR A 108 0.91 -1.41 -2.11
N LEU A 109 0.96 -2.75 -2.12
CA LEU A 109 -0.21 -3.58 -1.78
C LEU A 109 -0.63 -3.43 -0.33
N LEU A 110 0.31 -3.34 0.61
CA LEU A 110 0.00 -3.06 2.02
C LEU A 110 -0.73 -1.73 2.19
N LYS A 111 -0.33 -0.68 1.46
CA LYS A 111 -1.01 0.61 1.49
C LYS A 111 -2.45 0.56 0.96
N VAL A 112 -2.73 -0.33 0.01
CA VAL A 112 -4.11 -0.59 -0.41
C VAL A 112 -4.88 -1.31 0.70
N LEU A 113 -4.25 -2.21 1.45
CA LEU A 113 -4.87 -2.88 2.59
C LEU A 113 -5.11 -1.93 3.77
N ASP A 114 -4.25 -0.94 4.04
CA ASP A 114 -4.46 0.12 5.06
C ASP A 114 -5.83 0.81 4.90
N LEU A 115 -6.37 0.91 3.69
CA LEU A 115 -7.69 1.50 3.44
C LEU A 115 -8.82 0.70 4.12
N LEU A 116 -8.63 -0.60 4.37
CA LEU A 116 -9.63 -1.46 5.03
C LEU A 116 -9.78 -1.14 6.52
N ASP A 117 -8.74 -0.63 7.18
CA ASP A 117 -8.81 -0.27 8.61
C ASP A 117 -9.87 0.77 8.90
N THR A 118 -10.04 1.72 7.97
CA THR A 118 -10.95 2.84 8.20
C THR A 118 -12.42 2.43 8.12
N VAL A 119 -12.73 1.32 7.44
CA VAL A 119 -14.08 0.74 7.44
C VAL A 119 -14.44 0.21 8.83
N SER A 120 -13.48 -0.35 9.54
CA SER A 120 -13.63 -0.92 10.88
C SER A 120 -13.83 0.15 11.96
N LEU A 121 -13.35 1.37 11.70
CA LEU A 121 -13.25 2.51 12.61
C LEU A 121 -14.37 3.54 12.41
N THR A 122 -15.53 3.16 11.88
CA THR A 122 -16.69 4.06 11.87
C THR A 122 -17.69 3.75 12.98
N PRO A 123 -17.38 4.02 14.27
CA PRO A 123 -18.41 4.26 15.27
C PRO A 123 -18.92 5.69 15.10
N SER A 124 -20.24 5.83 15.18
CA SER A 124 -21.00 7.08 15.21
C SER A 124 -20.29 8.22 15.94
N CYS A 125 -19.95 9.30 15.23
CA CYS A 125 -19.73 10.61 15.84
C CYS A 125 -20.11 11.70 14.83
N THR A 126 -21.40 11.83 14.57
CA THR A 126 -21.98 13.12 14.15
C THR A 126 -22.14 13.97 15.40
N LEU A 127 -21.37 15.06 15.48
CA LEU A 127 -21.82 16.31 16.10
C LEU A 127 -23.13 16.77 15.42
#